data_AF-A0A2N4X8D0-F1
#
_entry.id   AF-A0A2N4X8D0-F1
#
_cell.length_a   1.000
_cell.length_b   1.000
_cell.length_c   1.000
_cell.angle_alpha   90.00
_cell.angle_beta   90.00
_cell.angle_gamma   90.00
#
_symmetry.space_group_name_H-M   'P 1'
#
loop_
_entity.id
_entity.type
_entity.pdbx_description
1 polymer ?
#
loop_
_entity_poly.entity_id
_entity_poly.type
_entity_poly.pdbx_seq_one_letter_code
_entity_poly.pdbx_strand_id
1 'polypeptide(L)' 'MLMIQTFTNTQNDVIRYLYNETSGQENALIEDAMLHDPELLDFYLDCADIKLGLDQIQLSPSDKAIDNILNFSRNYEPKI' A
#
# COMPACT_ATOMS: atom_id res chain seq x y z
N MET A 1 2.42 -23.44 23.44
CA MET A 1 1.36 -22.57 22.90
C MET A 1 1.67 -22.38 21.43
N LEU A 2 1.00 -23.12 20.55
CA LEU A 2 1.08 -22.87 19.11
C LEU A 2 0.25 -21.61 18.88
N MET A 3 0.86 -20.53 18.35
CA MET A 3 0.08 -19.45 17.76
C MET A 3 -0.59 -20.04 16.51
N ILE A 4 -1.77 -20.61 16.68
CA ILE A 4 -2.72 -20.66 15.59
C ILE A 4 -3.11 -19.20 15.34
N GLN A 5 -2.66 -18.65 14.22
CA GLN A 5 -3.12 -17.33 13.74
C GLN A 5 -4.63 -17.48 13.53
N THR A 6 -5.41 -17.15 14.54
CA THR A 6 -6.86 -17.05 14.42
C THR A 6 -7.11 -15.85 13.52
N PHE A 7 -7.38 -16.13 12.24
CA PHE A 7 -7.85 -15.13 11.29
C PHE A 7 -9.09 -14.48 11.90
N THR A 8 -8.89 -13.31 12.47
CA THR A 8 -9.97 -12.49 12.99
C THR A 8 -10.19 -11.52 11.85
N ASN A 9 -11.26 -11.68 11.08
CA ASN A 9 -11.55 -10.84 9.91
C ASN A 9 -11.59 -9.37 10.35
N THR A 10 -10.44 -8.70 10.23
CA THR A 10 -10.22 -7.36 10.75
C THR A 10 -9.98 -6.42 9.58
N GLN A 11 -10.23 -5.13 9.81
CA GLN A 11 -9.87 -4.07 8.87
C GLN A 11 -8.41 -4.18 8.40
N ASN A 12 -7.49 -4.66 9.25
CA ASN A 12 -6.09 -4.86 8.88
C ASN A 12 -5.90 -5.90 7.78
N ASP A 13 -6.68 -6.99 7.80
CA ASP A 13 -6.60 -8.02 6.75
C ASP A 13 -7.15 -7.51 5.42
N VAL A 14 -8.19 -6.68 5.46
CA VAL A 14 -8.71 -5.98 4.28
C VAL A 14 -7.68 -5.03 3.68
N ILE A 15 -6.93 -4.29 4.52
CA ILE A 15 -5.84 -3.43 4.03
C ILE A 15 -4.74 -4.26 3.38
N ARG A 16 -4.28 -5.34 4.03
CA ARG A 16 -3.28 -6.24 3.43
C ARG A 16 -3.77 -6.83 2.10
N TYR A 17 -5.03 -7.24 2.03
CA TYR A 17 -5.66 -7.72 0.81
C TYR A 17 -5.65 -6.66 -0.31
N LEU A 18 -6.03 -5.42 0.01
CA LEU A 18 -6.02 -4.30 -0.93
C LEU A 18 -4.63 -4.04 -1.54
N TYR A 19 -3.57 -4.27 -0.78
CA TYR A 19 -2.17 -4.13 -1.24
C TYR A 19 -1.56 -5.42 -1.80
N ASN A 20 -2.35 -6.50 -1.95
CA ASN A 20 -1.90 -7.83 -2.40
C ASN A 20 -0.84 -8.46 -1.49
N GLU A 21 -0.92 -8.24 -0.18
CA GLU A 21 -0.01 -8.77 0.85
C GLU A 21 -0.57 -10.02 1.57
N THR A 22 -1.48 -10.72 0.90
CA THR A 22 -2.20 -11.89 1.37
C THR A 22 -2.02 -13.07 0.41
N SER A 23 -2.04 -14.27 0.95
CA SER A 23 -2.03 -15.52 0.18
C SER A 23 -3.42 -15.80 -0.42
N GLY A 24 -3.51 -16.67 -1.43
CA GLY A 24 -4.79 -17.03 -2.04
C GLY A 24 -5.81 -17.64 -1.07
N GLN A 25 -5.35 -18.33 -0.02
CA GLN A 25 -6.23 -18.84 1.03
C GLN A 25 -6.78 -17.70 1.90
N GLU A 26 -5.94 -16.74 2.26
CA GLU A 26 -6.37 -15.54 3.01
C GLU A 26 -7.35 -14.70 2.18
N ASN A 27 -7.10 -14.55 0.87
CA ASN A 27 -8.01 -13.85 -0.05
C ASN A 27 -9.43 -14.43 0.01
N ALA A 28 -9.56 -15.75 -0.12
CA ALA A 28 -10.86 -16.41 -0.10
C ALA A 28 -11.61 -16.19 1.23
N LEU A 29 -10.90 -16.18 2.36
CA LEU A 29 -11.50 -15.93 3.68
C LEU A 29 -11.95 -14.47 3.83
N ILE A 30 -11.16 -13.52 3.32
CA ILE A 30 -11.46 -12.09 3.38
C ILE A 30 -12.63 -11.75 2.44
N GLU A 31 -12.66 -12.34 1.24
CA GLU A 31 -13.77 -12.21 0.30
C GLU A 31 -15.07 -12.77 0.89
N ASP A 32 -15.02 -13.96 1.50
CA ASP A 32 -16.18 -14.53 2.20
C ASP A 32 -16.64 -13.64 3.36
N ALA A 33 -15.72 -13.05 4.11
CA ALA A 33 -16.04 -12.12 5.20
C ALA A 33 -16.78 -10.88 4.68
N MET A 34 -16.28 -10.25 3.61
CA MET A 34 -16.91 -9.07 3.01
C MET A 34 -18.29 -9.37 2.41
N LEU A 35 -18.55 -10.61 1.96
CA LEU A 35 -19.89 -11.01 1.49
C LEU A 35 -20.92 -11.07 2.63
N HIS A 36 -20.49 -11.39 3.85
CA HIS A 36 -21.37 -11.58 5.01
C HIS A 36 -21.39 -10.39 5.97
N ASP A 37 -20.43 -9.46 5.84
CA ASP A 37 -20.28 -8.25 6.65
C ASP A 37 -20.25 -7.00 5.75
N PRO A 38 -21.40 -6.33 5.57
CA PRO A 38 -21.50 -5.12 4.75
C PRO A 38 -20.63 -3.96 5.25
N GLU A 39 -20.41 -3.82 6.56
CA GLU A 39 -19.55 -2.75 7.10
C GLU A 39 -18.09 -2.97 6.71
N LEU A 40 -17.66 -4.23 6.65
CA LEU A 40 -16.32 -4.60 6.20
C LEU A 40 -16.14 -4.37 4.69
N LEU A 41 -17.18 -4.63 3.90
CA LEU A 41 -17.19 -4.33 2.48
C LEU A 41 -17.14 -2.81 2.22
N ASP A 42 -17.94 -2.02 2.95
CA ASP A 42 -17.91 -0.56 2.85
C ASP A 42 -16.51 -0.01 3.19
N PHE A 43 -15.89 -0.55 4.24
CA PHE A 43 -14.50 -0.20 4.59
C PHE A 43 -13.52 -0.53 3.46
N TYR A 44 -13.65 -1.70 2.81
CA TYR A 44 -12.82 -2.05 1.65
C TYR A 44 -12.99 -1.04 0.50
N LEU A 45 -14.23 -0.68 0.18
CA LEU A 45 -14.54 0.25 -0.91
C LEU A 45 -13.97 1.65 -0.63
N ASP A 46 -14.17 2.17 0.58
CA ASP A 46 -13.59 3.45 1.01
C ASP A 46 -12.05 3.45 0.88
N CYS A 47 -11.39 2.37 1.33
CA CYS A 47 -9.94 2.25 1.22
C CYS A 47 -9.46 2.15 -0.23
N ALA A 48 -10.20 1.42 -1.09
CA ALA A 48 -9.88 1.29 -2.50
C ALA A 48 -9.97 2.64 -3.21
N ASP A 49 -11.00 3.44 -2.93
CA ASP A 49 -11.17 4.79 -3.47
C ASP A 49 -10.05 5.73 -3.02
N ILE A 50 -9.68 5.70 -1.73
CA ILE A 50 -8.54 6.46 -1.21
C ILE A 50 -7.26 6.07 -1.94
N LYS A 51 -6.98 4.76 -2.09
CA LYS A 51 -5.79 4.29 -2.79
C LYS A 51 -5.75 4.80 -4.23
N LEU A 52 -6.86 4.72 -4.96
CA LEU A 52 -6.96 5.26 -6.32
C LEU A 52 -6.67 6.77 -6.36
N GLY A 53 -7.17 7.53 -5.38
CA GLY A 53 -6.89 8.95 -5.23
C GLY A 53 -5.42 9.26 -4.97
N LEU A 54 -4.76 8.48 -4.10
CA LEU A 54 -3.34 8.63 -3.79
C LEU A 54 -2.45 8.33 -5.01
N ASP A 55 -2.82 7.35 -5.83
CA ASP A 55 -2.10 6.99 -7.06
C ASP A 55 -2.11 8.13 -8.11
N GLN A 56 -3.01 9.11 -7.99
CA GLN A 56 -3.03 10.30 -8.86
C GLN A 56 -2.11 11.44 -8.38
N ILE A 57 -1.55 11.34 -7.18
CA ILE A 57 -0.70 12.41 -6.63
C ILE A 57 0.62 12.42 -7.38
N GLN A 58 0.83 13.48 -8.17
CA GLN A 58 2.12 13.76 -8.79
C GLN A 58 2.98 14.58 -7.84
N LEU A 59 4.08 13.97 -7.39
CA LEU A 59 5.08 14.65 -6.58
C LEU A 59 6.23 15.11 -7.48
N SER A 60 6.58 16.39 -7.40
CA SER A 60 7.79 16.93 -8.01
C SER A 60 8.83 17.20 -6.92
N PRO A 61 10.13 16.92 -7.17
CA PRO A 61 11.17 17.37 -6.27
C PRO A 61 11.20 18.90 -6.21
N SER A 62 11.64 19.45 -5.08
CA SER A 62 11.89 20.90 -4.99
C SER A 62 13.02 21.33 -5.94
N ASP A 63 12.96 22.55 -6.45
CA ASP A 63 13.99 23.13 -7.32
C ASP A 63 15.40 22.99 -6.72
N LYS A 64 15.52 23.23 -5.40
CA LYS A 64 16.76 23.06 -4.65
C LYS A 64 17.35 21.64 -4.76
N ALA A 65 16.50 20.61 -4.71
CA ALA A 65 16.95 19.22 -4.83
C ALA A 65 17.45 18.94 -6.26
N ILE A 66 16.74 19.44 -7.27
CA ILE A 66 17.14 19.34 -8.68
C ILE A 66 18.51 20.02 -8.88
N ASP A 67 18.65 21.26 -8.41
CA ASP A 67 19.89 22.03 -8.52
C ASP A 67 21.07 21.33 -7.85
N ASN A 68 20.88 20.78 -6.65
CA ASN A 68 21.92 20.05 -5.94
C ASN A 68 22.41 18.83 -6.74
N ILE A 69 21.48 18.05 -7.30
CA ILE A 69 21.82 16.88 -8.11
C ILE A 69 22.57 17.31 -9.38
N LEU A 70 22.05 18.30 -10.11
CA LEU A 70 22.69 18.81 -11.32
C LEU A 70 24.09 19.36 -11.05
N ASN A 71 24.26 20.11 -9.95
CA ASN A 71 25.55 20.64 -9.54
C ASN A 71 26.53 19.53 -9.16
N PHE A 72 26.08 18.50 -8.45
CA PHE A 72 26.92 17.34 -8.17
C PHE A 72 27.35 16.65 -9.47
N SER A 73 26.41 16.31 -10.35
CA SER A 73 26.69 15.60 -11.60
C SER A 73 27.64 16.36 -12.53
N ARG A 74 27.54 17.70 -12.60
CA ARG A 74 28.45 18.53 -13.41
C ARG A 74 29.87 18.57 -12.88
N ASN A 75 30.04 18.46 -11.57
CA ASN A 75 31.34 18.56 -10.89
C ASN A 75 31.88 17.19 -10.44
N TYR A 76 31.24 16.10 -10.87
CA TYR A 76 31.65 14.75 -10.50
C TYR A 76 32.90 14.37 -11.28
N GLU A 77 34.03 14.31 -10.59
CA GLU A 77 35.26 13.71 -11.09
C GLU A 77 35.41 12.31 -10.48
N PRO A 78 35.36 11.24 -11.30
CA PRO A 78 35.64 9.90 -10.80
C PRO A 78 37.07 9.86 -10.24
N LYS A 79 37.22 9.42 -9.00
CA LYS A 79 38.55 9.11 -8.47
C LYS A 79 39.06 7.87 -9.19
N ILE A 80 40.05 8.07 -10.07
CA ILE A 80 40.84 7.02 -10.73
C ILE A 80 41.83 6.44 -9.73
#